data_AF-A0A5Z0FH90-F1
#
_entry.id   AF-A0A5Z0FH90-F1
#
_cell.length_a   1.000
_cell.length_b   1.000
_cell.length_c   1.000
_cell.angle_alpha   90.00
_cell.angle_beta   90.00
_cell.angle_gamma   90.00
#
_symmetry.space_group_name_H-M   'P 1'
#
loop_
_entity.id
_entity.type
_entity.pdbx_description
1 polymer ?
#
loop_
_entity_poly.entity_id
_entity_poly.type
_entity_poly.pdbx_seq_one_letter_code
_entity_poly.pdbx_strand_id
1 'polypeptide(L)'
;MSSKLSYKELTLEILKQSDRPLSVNEIWQKALEQGLDKKLSSIGQTPIATLGARIYVDIKELQHNSLFIKASQKPTTFWLKEREN
;
A
#
# COMPACT_ATOMS: atom_id res chain seq x y z
N MET A 1 21.88 -7.37 4.41
CA MET A 1 20.77 -7.69 3.50
C MET A 1 20.00 -6.41 3.21
N SER A 2 20.37 -5.68 2.15
CA SER A 2 19.70 -4.42 1.80
C SER A 2 18.40 -4.72 1.07
N SER A 3 17.38 -5.16 1.82
CA SER A 3 16.07 -5.47 1.27
C SER A 3 15.41 -4.17 0.83
N LYS A 4 15.60 -3.87 -0.46
CA LYS A 4 14.96 -2.78 -1.21
C LYS A 4 13.48 -2.76 -0.84
N LEU A 5 13.05 -1.76 -0.07
CA LEU A 5 11.66 -1.66 0.34
C LEU A 5 10.82 -1.51 -0.93
N SER A 6 9.86 -2.41 -1.12
CA SER A 6 8.94 -2.34 -2.26
C SER A 6 7.68 -1.58 -1.87
N TYR A 7 7.00 -0.98 -2.84
CA TYR A 7 5.69 -0.33 -2.64
C TYR A 7 4.68 -1.24 -1.90
N LYS A 8 4.79 -2.56 -2.12
CA LYS A 8 3.98 -3.59 -1.47
C LYS A 8 4.23 -3.69 0.03
N GLU A 9 5.49 -3.85 0.43
CA GLU A 9 5.92 -3.93 1.83
C GLU A 9 5.57 -2.63 2.58
N LEU A 10 5.83 -1.49 1.96
CA LEU A 10 5.46 -0.17 2.50
C LEU A 10 3.96 -0.08 2.75
N THR A 11 3.14 -0.47 1.78
CA THR A 11 1.67 -0.47 1.94
C THR A 11 1.24 -1.41 3.06
N LEU A 12 1.85 -2.59 3.13
CA LEU A 12 1.57 -3.59 4.16
C LEU A 12 1.87 -3.07 5.55
N GLU A 13 3.06 -2.51 5.77
CA GLU A 13 3.48 -1.89 7.05
C GLU A 13 2.51 -0.78 7.48
N ILE A 14 2.17 0.11 6.56
CA ILE A 14 1.30 1.25 6.84
C ILE A 14 -0.13 0.80 7.17
N LEU A 15 -0.66 -0.17 6.42
CA LEU A 15 -1.97 -0.74 6.71
C LEU A 15 -1.94 -1.59 7.99
N LYS A 16 -0.83 -2.27 8.31
CA LYS A 16 -0.67 -3.03 9.56
C LYS A 16 -0.65 -2.11 10.77
N GLN A 17 -0.06 -0.93 10.65
CA GLN A 17 -0.07 0.09 11.69
C GLN A 17 -1.38 0.91 11.73
N SER A 18 -2.21 0.81 10.69
CA SER A 18 -3.45 1.58 10.60
C SER A 18 -4.64 0.72 10.99
N ASP A 19 -5.49 1.25 11.86
CA ASP A 19 -6.68 0.55 12.34
C ASP A 19 -7.92 0.80 11.47
N ARG A 20 -7.77 1.47 10.33
CA ARG A 20 -8.86 1.79 9.40
C ARG A 20 -8.46 1.64 7.94
N PRO A 21 -9.38 1.27 7.04
CA PRO A 21 -9.12 1.22 5.61
C PRO A 21 -8.65 2.57 5.10
N LEU A 22 -7.49 2.58 4.44
CA LEU A 22 -6.83 3.80 3.99
C LEU A 22 -6.89 3.92 2.47
N SER A 23 -6.99 5.16 1.99
CA SER A 23 -6.84 5.45 0.58
C SER A 23 -5.36 5.38 0.16
N VAL A 24 -5.08 5.17 -1.13
CA VAL A 24 -3.71 5.22 -1.70
C VAL A 24 -2.97 6.48 -1.27
N ASN A 25 -3.67 7.62 -1.24
CA ASN A 25 -3.12 8.90 -0.82
C ASN A 25 -2.74 8.91 0.66
N GLU A 26 -3.59 8.37 1.54
CA GLU A 26 -3.30 8.29 2.98
C GLU A 26 -2.14 7.33 3.28
N ILE A 27 -2.10 6.19 2.57
CA ILE A 27 -0.99 5.23 2.68
C ILE A 27 0.33 5.93 2.33
N TRP A 28 0.35 6.70 1.25
CA TRP A 28 1.52 7.45 0.82
C TRP A 28 1.91 8.56 1.81
N GLN A 29 0.94 9.32 2.31
CA GLN A 29 1.19 10.37 3.32
C GLN A 29 1.82 9.78 4.58
N LYS A 30 1.25 8.70 5.14
CA LYS A 30 1.86 8.04 6.30
C LYS A 30 3.25 7.48 6.00
N ALA A 31 3.46 6.99 4.78
CA ALA A 31 4.77 6.49 4.38
C ALA A 31 5.83 7.60 4.33
N LEU A 32 5.45 8.81 3.90
CA LEU A 32 6.30 10.00 3.98
C LEU A 32 6.57 10.39 5.44
N GLU A 33 5.54 10.39 6.30
CA GLU A 33 5.69 10.70 7.72
C GLU A 33 6.64 9.74 8.44
N GLN A 34 6.64 8.46 8.06
CA GLN A 34 7.55 7.43 8.59
C GLN A 34 8.93 7.42 7.93
N GLY A 35 9.16 8.22 6.90
CA GLY A 35 10.42 8.21 6.14
C GLY A 35 10.64 6.92 5.34
N LEU A 36 9.57 6.17 5.02
CA LEU A 36 9.63 4.98 4.17
C LEU A 36 9.93 5.35 2.71
N ASP A 37 9.61 6.58 2.31
CA ASP A 37 9.98 7.14 1.00
C ASP A 37 11.50 7.10 0.79
N LYS A 38 12.29 7.38 1.82
CA LYS A 38 13.77 7.33 1.76
C LYS A 38 14.32 5.92 1.62
N LYS A 39 13.52 4.91 1.99
CA LYS A 39 13.86 3.49 1.83
C LYS A 39 13.44 2.94 0.47
N LEU A 40 12.58 3.64 -0.28
CA LEU A 40 12.26 3.28 -1.66
C LEU A 40 13.46 3.60 -2.54
N SER A 41 13.88 2.62 -3.34
CA SER A 41 15.03 2.81 -4.23
C SER A 41 14.78 3.78 -5.37
N SER A 42 13.52 4.07 -5.70
CA SER A 42 13.16 5.08 -6.69
C SER A 42 11.72 5.53 -6.47
N ILE A 43 11.57 6.82 -6.22
CA ILE A 43 10.29 7.51 -6.15
C ILE A 43 10.07 8.07 -7.56
N GLY A 44 9.08 7.53 -8.28
CA GLY A 44 8.73 8.04 -9.59
C GLY A 44 8.17 9.46 -9.52
N GLN A 45 7.93 10.08 -10.68
CA GLN A 45 7.35 11.44 -10.76
C GLN A 45 5.98 11.53 -10.08
N THR A 46 5.22 10.43 -10.06
CA THR A 46 3.92 10.29 -9.38
C THR A 46 3.90 9.02 -8.52
N PRO A 47 4.40 9.08 -7.28
CA PRO A 47 4.49 7.90 -6.44
C PRO A 47 3.13 7.40 -5.96
N ILE A 48 2.17 8.29 -5.72
CA ILE A 48 0.79 7.92 -5.33
C ILE A 48 0.11 7.11 -6.43
N ALA A 49 0.18 7.58 -7.68
CA ALA A 49 -0.42 6.87 -8.82
C ALA A 49 0.28 5.53 -9.05
N THR A 50 1.61 5.50 -8.94
CA THR A 50 2.41 4.27 -9.06
C THR A 50 2.06 3.26 -7.96
N LEU A 51 1.94 3.72 -6.71
CA LEU A 51 1.53 2.92 -5.55
C LEU A 51 0.15 2.30 -5.79
N GLY A 52 -0.83 3.12 -6.16
CA GLY A 52 -2.20 2.69 -6.42
C GLY A 52 -2.29 1.69 -7.58
N ALA A 53 -1.58 1.95 -8.68
CA ALA A 53 -1.49 1.01 -9.79
C ALA A 53 -0.85 -0.31 -9.37
N ARG A 54 0.21 -0.27 -8.55
CA ARG A 54 0.87 -1.49 -8.05
C ARG A 54 -0.06 -2.30 -7.15
N ILE A 55 -0.79 -1.66 -6.25
CA ILE A 55 -1.79 -2.32 -5.39
C ILE A 55 -2.88 -2.94 -6.26
N TYR A 56 -3.39 -2.21 -7.26
CA TYR A 56 -4.44 -2.69 -8.15
C TYR A 56 -3.99 -3.91 -8.97
N VAL A 57 -2.80 -3.85 -9.55
CA VAL A 57 -2.18 -4.97 -10.27
C VAL A 57 -1.97 -6.14 -9.31
N ASP A 58 -1.46 -5.92 -8.11
CA ASP A 58 -1.23 -6.98 -7.13
C ASP A 58 -2.54 -7.67 -6.71
N ILE A 59 -3.61 -6.92 -6.49
CA ILE A 59 -4.96 -7.47 -6.22
C ILE A 59 -5.46 -8.28 -7.43
N LYS A 60 -5.23 -7.78 -8.65
CA LYS A 60 -5.68 -8.43 -9.88
C LYS A 60 -4.88 -9.70 -10.20
N GLU A 61 -3.56 -9.67 -10.04
CA GLU A 61 -2.66 -10.78 -10.37
C GLU A 61 -2.65 -11.85 -9.29
N LEU A 62 -2.68 -11.44 -8.01
CA LEU A 62 -2.63 -12.40 -6.90
C LEU A 62 -3.99 -12.88 -6.43
N GLN A 63 -5.08 -12.15 -6.69
CA GLN A 63 -6.47 -12.46 -6.30
C GLN A 63 -6.59 -13.13 -4.90
N HIS A 64 -6.55 -14.46 -4.83
CA HIS A 64 -6.60 -15.24 -3.59
C HIS A 64 -5.40 -15.04 -2.67
N ASN A 65 -4.21 -14.81 -3.24
CA ASN A 65 -2.94 -14.57 -2.55
C ASN A 65 -2.67 -13.08 -2.31
N SER A 66 -3.59 -12.18 -2.70
CA SER A 66 -3.38 -10.76 -2.43
C SER A 66 -3.54 -10.46 -0.95
N LEU A 67 -2.57 -9.71 -0.42
CA LEU A 67 -2.58 -9.22 0.96
C LEU A 67 -3.51 -8.01 1.12
N PHE A 68 -3.89 -7.38 0.01
CA PHE A 68 -4.74 -6.20 -0.03
C PHE A 68 -6.13 -6.56 -0.55
N ILE A 69 -7.14 -5.93 0.03
CA ILE A 69 -8.52 -5.99 -0.43
C ILE A 69 -9.06 -4.57 -0.60
N LYS A 70 -10.06 -4.39 -1.46
CA LYS A 70 -10.82 -3.15 -1.53
C LYS A 70 -11.89 -3.18 -0.43
N ALA A 71 -11.73 -2.34 0.58
CA ALA A 71 -12.71 -2.22 1.66
C ALA A 71 -13.90 -1.30 1.29
N SER A 72 -13.66 -0.29 0.45
CA SER A 72 -14.73 0.60 0.00
C SER A 72 -14.49 1.11 -1.42
N GLN A 73 -15.59 1.46 -2.10
CA GLN A 73 -15.58 1.95 -3.48
C GLN A 73 -15.70 3.48 -3.57
N LYS A 74 -16.20 4.16 -2.53
CA LYS A 74 -16.36 5.63 -2.46
C LYS A 74 -16.25 6.12 -1.01
N PRO A 75 -15.08 6.62 -0.56
CA PRO A 75 -13.80 6.67 -1.26
C PRO A 75 -13.19 5.27 -1.50
N THR A 76 -12.39 5.12 -2.55
CA THR A 76 -11.70 3.85 -2.81
C THR A 76 -10.61 3.61 -1.77
N THR A 77 -10.90 2.77 -0.78
CA THR A 77 -9.98 2.45 0.31
C THR A 77 -9.52 0.99 0.24
N PHE A 78 -8.31 0.77 0.73
CA PHE A 78 -7.64 -0.51 0.75
C PHE A 78 -7.46 -0.98 2.18
N TRP A 79 -7.57 -2.29 2.36
CA TRP A 79 -7.44 -2.95 3.65
C TRP A 79 -6.62 -4.23 3.53
N LEU A 80 -6.20 -4.77 4.67
CA LEU A 80 -5.45 -6.03 4.71
C LEU A 80 -6.42 -7.20 4.86
N LYS A 81 -6.26 -8.21 3.99
CA LYS A 81 -7.03 -9.45 4.06
C LYS A 81 -6.87 -10.16 5.42
N GLU A 82 -5.67 -10.09 5.99
CA GLU A 82 -5.32 -10.71 7.28
C GLU A 82 -6.02 -10.04 8.48
N ARG A 83 -6.59 -8.84 8.33
CA ARG A 83 -7.34 -8.12 9.38
C ARG A 83 -8.87 -8.25 9.23
N GLU A 84 -9.37 -8.93 8.20
CA GLU A 84 -10.78 -9.28 8.08
C GLU A 84 -11.00 -10.60 8.83
N ASN A 85 -11.13 -10.52 10.16
CA ASN A 85 -11.35 -11.70 11.02
C ASN A 85 -12.48 -11.42 12.01
#